data_AF-A0A5M4ATY9-F1
#
_entry.id   AF-A0A5M4ATY9-F1
#
_cell.length_a   1.000
_cell.length_b   1.000
_cell.length_c   1.000
_cell.angle_alpha   90.00
_cell.angle_beta   90.00
_cell.angle_gamma   90.00
#
_symmetry.space_group_name_H-M   'P 1'
#
loop_
_entity.id
_entity.type
_entity.pdbx_description
1 polymer ?
#
loop_
_entity_poly.entity_id
_entity_poly.type
_entity_poly.pdbx_seq_one_letter_code
_entity_poly.pdbx_strand_id
1 'polypeptide(L)'
;MAKKNLTNDIRESFQQEMSNWKNYFYENDIKSLKENITITFYVNDDRTLRLLQVITNDSDAKDYVKYIFSKQEVKADRGLAGEAYTFNLYLRYTAH
;
A
#
# COMPACT_ATOMS: atom_id res chain seq x y z
N MET A 1 6.64 -24.71 -5.43
CA MET A 1 7.03 -23.28 -5.51
C MET A 1 5.96 -22.49 -4.78
N ALA A 2 6.34 -21.80 -3.70
CA ALA A 2 5.40 -21.01 -2.92
C ALA A 2 4.84 -19.89 -3.81
N LYS A 3 3.51 -19.83 -3.99
CA LYS A 3 2.85 -18.66 -4.59
C LYS A 3 3.23 -17.47 -3.73
N LYS A 4 3.92 -16.48 -4.30
CA LYS A 4 4.22 -15.25 -3.58
C LYS A 4 2.91 -14.49 -3.49
N ASN A 5 2.40 -14.27 -2.28
CA ASN A 5 1.09 -13.64 -2.13
C ASN A 5 1.27 -12.12 -2.23
N LEU A 6 0.94 -11.55 -3.39
CA LEU A 6 1.05 -10.11 -3.66
C LEU A 6 0.39 -9.25 -2.57
N THR A 7 -0.71 -9.71 -1.99
CA THR A 7 -1.38 -9.03 -0.88
C THR A 7 -0.49 -8.95 0.37
N ASN A 8 0.27 -10.01 0.65
CA ASN A 8 1.21 -10.04 1.77
C ASN A 8 2.40 -9.11 1.51
N ASP A 9 2.97 -9.13 0.30
CA ASP A 9 4.08 -8.23 -0.07
C ASP A 9 3.69 -6.76 0.07
N ILE A 10 2.48 -6.40 -0.40
CA ILE A 10 1.96 -5.04 -0.25
C ILE A 10 1.75 -4.72 1.24
N ARG A 11 1.14 -5.62 2.01
CA ARG A 11 0.95 -5.42 3.46
C ARG A 11 2.28 -5.23 4.20
N GLU A 12 3.29 -6.04 3.91
CA GLU A 12 4.62 -5.95 4.50
C GLU A 12 5.26 -4.59 4.20
N SER A 13 5.10 -4.08 2.98
CA SER A 13 5.63 -2.77 2.61
C SER A 13 4.99 -1.63 3.41
N PHE A 14 3.68 -1.68 3.68
CA PHE A 14 3.00 -0.72 4.56
C PHE A 14 3.57 -0.81 5.98
N GLN A 15 3.73 -2.02 6.51
CA GLN A 15 4.27 -2.23 7.86
C GLN A 15 5.72 -1.79 8.01
N GLN A 16 6.55 -2.05 7.00
CA GLN A 16 7.96 -1.63 6.97
C GLN A 16 8.09 -0.11 6.99
N GLU A 17 7.29 0.59 6.17
CA GLU A 17 7.29 2.05 6.18
C GLU A 17 6.81 2.59 7.53
N MET A 18 5.73 2.05 8.11
CA MET A 18 5.26 2.46 9.45
C MET A 18 6.30 2.24 10.56
N SER A 19 7.13 1.22 10.43
CA SER A 19 8.16 0.89 11.44
C SER A 19 9.37 1.82 11.37
N ASN A 20 9.48 2.67 10.35
CA ASN A 20 10.55 3.66 10.25
C ASN A 20 10.29 4.83 11.22
N TRP A 21 11.35 5.28 11.90
CA TRP A 21 11.27 6.38 12.88
C TRP A 21 10.98 7.74 12.22
N LYS A 22 11.34 7.92 10.95
CA LYS A 22 10.93 9.03 10.08
C LYS A 22 9.98 8.52 8.99
N ASN A 23 8.91 7.86 9.40
CA ASN A 23 7.88 7.44 8.47
C ASN A 23 7.05 8.63 7.99
N TYR A 24 6.23 8.39 6.96
CA TYR A 24 5.28 9.37 6.44
C TYR A 24 4.43 10.06 7.52
N PHE A 25 3.96 9.32 8.53
CA PHE A 25 3.11 9.90 9.58
C PHE A 25 3.86 10.91 10.45
N TYR A 26 5.11 10.61 10.80
CA TYR A 26 5.98 11.53 11.53
C TYR A 26 6.28 12.80 10.72
N GLU A 27 6.62 12.65 9.44
CA GLU A 27 6.96 13.78 8.57
C GLU A 27 5.77 14.71 8.28
N ASN A 28 4.54 14.22 8.41
CA ASN A 28 3.31 14.97 8.17
C ASN A 28 2.52 15.31 9.46
N ASP A 29 3.12 15.16 10.65
CA ASP A 29 2.50 15.42 11.96
C ASP A 29 1.16 14.68 12.21
N ILE A 30 1.03 13.47 11.64
CA ILE A 30 -0.16 12.62 11.83
C ILE A 30 0.02 11.78 13.09
N LYS A 31 -0.69 12.14 14.17
CA LYS A 31 -0.56 11.46 15.48
C LYS A 31 -1.26 10.11 15.54
N SER A 32 -2.33 9.92 14.77
CA SER A 32 -3.07 8.67 14.76
C SER A 32 -3.87 8.54 13.48
N LEU A 33 -4.00 7.32 12.98
CA LEU A 33 -4.85 6.99 11.85
C LEU A 33 -5.55 5.66 12.09
N LYS A 34 -6.84 5.58 11.78
CA LYS A 34 -7.64 4.36 11.97
C LYS A 34 -8.73 4.29 10.91
N GLU A 35 -8.42 3.68 9.76
CA GLU A 35 -9.27 3.79 8.59
C GLU A 35 -9.34 2.48 7.77
N ASN A 36 -10.51 2.22 7.18
CA ASN A 36 -10.67 1.15 6.20
C ASN A 36 -10.42 1.71 4.81
N ILE A 37 -9.54 1.06 4.06
CA ILE A 37 -9.13 1.52 2.74
C ILE A 37 -9.34 0.40 1.73
N THR A 38 -9.98 0.72 0.62
CA THR A 38 -10.03 -0.14 -0.57
C THR A 38 -9.02 0.37 -1.58
N ILE A 39 -8.09 -0.50 -2.00
CA ILE A 39 -7.07 -0.19 -3.01
C ILE A 39 -7.35 -1.03 -4.24
N THR A 40 -7.43 -0.35 -5.39
CA THR A 40 -7.41 -0.98 -6.72
C THR A 40 -6.11 -0.63 -7.42
N PHE A 41 -5.42 -1.64 -7.94
CA PHE A 41 -4.19 -1.46 -8.70
C PHE A 41 -4.14 -2.42 -9.89
N TYR A 42 -3.37 -2.06 -10.90
CA TYR A 42 -3.09 -2.87 -12.08
C TYR A 42 -1.66 -3.40 -12.01
N VAL A 43 -1.45 -4.64 -12.44
CA VAL A 43 -0.12 -5.21 -12.61
C VAL A 43 0.31 -5.05 -14.06
N ASN A 44 1.30 -4.19 -14.30
CA ASN A 44 1.87 -3.97 -15.63
C ASN A 44 2.60 -5.22 -16.14
N ASP A 45 2.88 -5.26 -17.45
CA ASP A 45 3.58 -6.38 -18.10
C ASP A 45 5.02 -6.56 -17.59
N ASP A 46 5.66 -5.47 -17.15
CA ASP A 46 6.97 -5.48 -16.48
C ASP A 46 6.89 -5.93 -15.00
N ARG A 47 5.68 -6.25 -14.54
CA ARG A 47 5.27 -6.67 -13.19
C ARG A 47 5.29 -5.55 -12.15
N THR A 48 5.46 -4.30 -12.55
CA THR A 48 5.29 -3.15 -11.65
C THR A 48 3.81 -2.93 -11.34
N LEU A 49 3.54 -2.33 -10.18
CA LEU A 49 2.18 -2.03 -9.74
C LEU A 49 1.82 -0.59 -10.11
N ARG A 50 0.69 -0.41 -10.78
CA ARG A 50 0.11 0.91 -11.04
C ARG A 50 -1.13 1.10 -10.19
N LEU A 51 -1.09 2.08 -9.29
CA LEU A 51 -2.26 2.46 -8.50
C LEU A 51 -3.36 3.02 -9.42
N LEU A 52 -4.57 2.47 -9.33
CA LEU A 52 -5.74 2.94 -10.09
C LEU A 52 -6.68 3.76 -9.21
N GLN A 53 -7.01 3.23 -8.03
CA GLN A 53 -7.99 3.85 -7.14
C GLN A 53 -7.67 3.57 -5.67
N VAL A 54 -7.97 4.56 -4.84
CA VAL A 54 -7.98 4.45 -3.37
C VAL A 54 -9.30 5.02 -2.88
N ILE A 55 -10.10 4.20 -2.21
CA ILE A 55 -11.38 4.59 -1.61
C ILE A 55 -11.20 4.60 -0.09
N THR A 56 -11.40 5.79 0.48
CA THR A 56 -11.32 6.07 1.91
C THR A 56 -11.99 7.43 2.17
N ASN A 57 -12.48 7.65 3.39
CA ASN A 57 -12.99 8.95 3.84
C ASN A 57 -11.91 9.87 4.41
N ASP A 58 -10.71 9.33 4.64
CA ASP A 58 -9.58 10.05 5.25
C ASP A 58 -8.53 10.41 4.19
N SER A 59 -8.19 11.70 4.10
CA SER A 59 -7.22 12.22 3.12
C SER A 59 -5.80 11.74 3.38
N ASP A 60 -5.41 11.61 4.64
CA ASP A 60 -4.06 11.23 5.05
C ASP A 60 -3.83 9.75 4.74
N ALA A 61 -4.85 8.91 4.99
CA ALA A 61 -4.88 7.51 4.56
C ALA A 61 -4.70 7.40 3.05
N LYS A 62 -5.39 8.24 2.27
CA LYS A 62 -5.31 8.24 0.81
C LYS A 62 -3.92 8.61 0.32
N ASP A 63 -3.34 9.66 0.88
CA ASP A 63 -2.05 10.17 0.45
C ASP A 63 -0.91 9.26 0.90
N TYR A 64 -1.03 8.62 2.07
CA TYR A 64 -0.12 7.57 2.49
C TYR A 64 -0.08 6.39 1.50
N VAL A 65 -1.24 5.91 1.04
CA VAL A 65 -1.29 4.83 0.03
C VAL A 65 -0.59 5.25 -1.26
N LYS A 66 -0.84 6.46 -1.77
CA LYS A 66 -0.18 6.97 -2.98
C LYS A 66 1.34 7.03 -2.79
N TYR A 67 1.78 7.51 -1.63
CA TYR A 67 3.19 7.58 -1.28
C TYR A 67 3.84 6.19 -1.29
N ILE A 68 3.22 5.19 -0.67
CA ILE A 68 3.72 3.80 -0.73
C ILE A 68 3.85 3.31 -2.17
N PHE A 69 2.82 3.49 -2.99
CA PHE A 69 2.85 3.06 -4.39
C PHE A 69 3.83 3.86 -5.25
N SER A 70 4.19 5.10 -4.88
CA SER A 70 5.24 5.87 -5.54
C SER A 70 6.66 5.41 -5.20
N LYS A 71 6.84 4.79 -4.03
CA LYS A 71 8.14 4.31 -3.53
C LYS A 71 8.43 2.85 -3.91
N GLN A 72 7.40 2.06 -4.18
CA GLN A 72 7.55 0.62 -4.26
C GLN A 72 8.21 0.14 -5.56
N GLU A 73 9.23 -0.70 -5.39
CA GLU A 73 9.76 -1.62 -6.40
C GLU A 73 9.09 -3.01 -6.34
N VAL A 74 7.90 -3.13 -5.75
CA VAL A 74 7.22 -4.43 -5.60
C VAL A 74 6.89 -4.97 -7.00
N LYS A 75 7.56 -6.06 -7.36
CA LYS A 75 7.29 -6.80 -8.60
C LYS A 75 6.34 -7.94 -8.29
N ALA A 76 5.19 -7.93 -8.95
CA ALA A 76 4.22 -9.02 -8.86
C ALA A 76 4.77 -10.32 -9.47
N ASP A 77 4.12 -11.44 -9.13
CA ASP A 77 4.35 -12.71 -9.81
C ASP A 77 3.96 -12.59 -11.28
N ARG A 78 4.70 -13.27 -12.18
CA ARG A 78 4.48 -13.20 -13.63
C ARG A 78 3.06 -13.60 -14.04
N GLY A 79 2.42 -14.51 -13.30
CA GLY A 79 1.05 -14.95 -13.57
C GLY A 79 -0.03 -13.93 -13.20
N LEU A 80 0.33 -12.80 -12.60
CA LEU A 80 -0.61 -11.74 -12.21
C LEU A 80 -0.56 -10.54 -13.18
N ALA A 81 0.42 -10.50 -14.09
CA ALA A 81 0.57 -9.42 -15.05
C ALA A 81 -0.60 -9.34 -16.03
N GLY A 82 -1.02 -8.12 -16.37
CA GLY A 82 -2.15 -7.88 -17.27
C GLY A 82 -3.51 -7.77 -16.57
N GLU A 83 -3.56 -7.90 -15.25
CA GLU A 83 -4.81 -7.91 -14.48
C GLU A 83 -4.87 -6.78 -13.44
N ALA A 84 -6.11 -6.38 -13.13
CA ALA A 84 -6.41 -5.45 -12.05
C ALA A 84 -6.88 -6.20 -10.81
N TYR A 85 -6.42 -5.76 -9.65
CA TYR A 85 -6.72 -6.36 -8.36
C TYR A 85 -7.27 -5.30 -7.42
N THR A 86 -8.23 -5.73 -6.59
CA THR A 86 -8.79 -4.92 -5.52
C THR A 86 -8.62 -5.66 -4.21
N PHE A 87 -8.12 -4.99 -3.18
CA PHE A 87 -8.11 -5.52 -1.83
C PHE A 87 -8.46 -4.45 -0.80
N ASN A 88 -9.01 -4.91 0.31
CA ASN A 88 -9.36 -4.08 1.44
C ASN A 88 -8.31 -4.26 2.53
N LEU A 89 -7.89 -3.16 3.12
CA LEU A 89 -6.99 -3.16 4.26
C LEU A 89 -7.51 -2.23 5.33
N TYR A 90 -7.17 -2.55 6.57
CA TYR A 90 -7.46 -1.72 7.72
C TYR A 90 -6.15 -1.11 8.21
N LEU A 91 -6.04 0.21 8.07
CA LEU A 91 -4.85 0.97 8.40
C LEU A 91 -4.97 1.49 9.82
N ARG A 92 -4.00 1.14 10.67
CA ARG A 92 -3.94 1.62 12.06
C ARG A 92 -2.54 2.10 12.39
N TYR A 93 -2.44 3.37 12.75
CA TYR A 93 -1.23 4.02 13.24
C TYR A 93 -1.54 4.81 14.51
N THR A 94 -0.62 4.82 15.46
CA THR A 94 -0.70 5.63 16.68
C THR A 94 0.73 6.00 17.06
N ALA A 95 1.04 7.28 17.10
CA ALA A 95 2.32 7.78 17.56
C ALA A 95 2.51 7.42 19.04
N HIS A 96 3.73 7.04 19.40
CA HIS A 96 4.14 6.72 20.76
C HIS A 96 4.86 7.89 21.41
#